data_AF-A0A1F4BNL0-F1
#
_entry.id   AF-A0A1F4BNL0-F1
#
_cell.length_a   1.000
_cell.length_b   1.000
_cell.length_c   1.000
_cell.angle_alpha   90.00
_cell.angle_beta   90.00
_cell.angle_gamma   90.00
#
_symmetry.space_group_name_H-M   'P 1'
#
loop_
_entity.id
_entity.type
_entity.pdbx_description
1 polymer ?
#
loop_
_entity_poly.entity_id
_entity_poly.type
_entity_poly.pdbx_seq_one_letter_code
_entity_poly.pdbx_strand_id
1 'polypeptide(L)'
;MELENSAREDQIAYSLWKVLSVRADLRIVFCYRRNSDEIPALLRHLRAEVVEAMGLAGRVKLEGATLLVVGSRSESGTFPFGYFGWWSLDTNTGRFERI
;
A
#
# COMPACT_ATOMS: atom_id res chain seq x y z
N MET A 1 5.11 -14.57 -11.47
CA MET A 1 5.01 -13.10 -11.39
C MET A 1 4.38 -12.81 -10.04
N GLU A 2 5.05 -12.05 -9.18
CA GLU A 2 4.52 -11.69 -7.86
C GLU A 2 3.25 -10.84 -8.02
N LEU A 3 2.25 -11.05 -7.17
CA LEU A 3 0.93 -10.42 -7.31
C LEU A 3 0.98 -8.92 -6.98
N GLU A 4 1.81 -8.56 -6.01
CA GLU A 4 2.05 -7.22 -5.50
C GLU A 4 2.98 -6.41 -6.41
N ASN A 5 3.82 -7.08 -7.21
CA ASN A 5 4.68 -6.44 -8.22
C ASN A 5 4.02 -6.50 -9.62
N SER A 6 2.78 -5.98 -9.68
CA SER A 6 1.92 -6.03 -10.86
C SER A 6 1.55 -4.63 -11.34
N ALA A 7 1.49 -4.46 -12.67
CA ALA A 7 0.89 -3.26 -13.28
C ALA A 7 -0.62 -3.16 -13.02
N ARG A 8 -1.32 -4.30 -12.92
CA ARG A 8 -2.75 -4.35 -12.57
C ARG A 8 -2.93 -4.03 -11.09
N GLU A 9 -3.65 -2.95 -10.79
CA GLU A 9 -3.90 -2.44 -9.44
C GLU A 9 -4.69 -3.42 -8.58
N ASP A 10 -5.63 -4.16 -9.15
CA ASP A 10 -6.47 -5.13 -8.42
C ASP A 10 -5.67 -6.29 -7.80
N GLN A 11 -4.54 -6.67 -8.40
CA GLN A 11 -3.68 -7.69 -7.80
C GLN A 11 -2.95 -7.17 -6.55
N ILE A 12 -2.62 -5.88 -6.53
CA ILE A 12 -2.04 -5.21 -5.36
C ILE A 12 -3.13 -5.02 -4.31
N ALA A 13 -4.35 -4.62 -4.72
CA ALA A 13 -5.50 -4.51 -3.84
C ALA A 13 -5.84 -5.84 -3.16
N TYR A 14 -5.83 -6.93 -3.92
CA TYR A 14 -6.01 -8.28 -3.38
C TYR A 14 -4.91 -8.66 -2.37
N SER A 15 -3.66 -8.28 -2.65
CA SER A 15 -2.54 -8.53 -1.73
C SER A 15 -2.68 -7.73 -0.43
N LEU A 16 -3.11 -6.46 -0.52
CA LEU A 16 -3.44 -5.62 0.63
C LEU A 16 -4.60 -6.21 1.44
N TRP A 17 -5.68 -6.60 0.78
CA TRP A 17 -6.83 -7.22 1.44
C TRP A 17 -6.43 -8.50 2.20
N LYS A 18 -5.58 -9.34 1.60
CA LYS A 18 -5.07 -10.55 2.25
C LYS A 18 -4.30 -10.22 3.53
N VAL A 19 -3.37 -9.25 3.50
CA VAL A 19 -2.60 -8.92 4.69
C VAL A 19 -3.48 -8.25 5.76
N LEU A 20 -4.46 -7.44 5.38
CA LEU A 20 -5.40 -6.84 6.34
C LEU A 20 -6.31 -7.89 7.00
N SER A 21 -6.47 -9.06 6.37
CA SER A 21 -7.24 -10.18 6.93
C SER A 21 -6.50 -10.98 8.00
N VAL A 22 -5.19 -10.77 8.18
CA VAL A 22 -4.41 -11.42 9.24
C VAL A 22 -4.22 -10.50 10.45
N ARG A 23 -4.23 -11.09 11.66
CA ARG A 23 -3.87 -10.40 12.90
C ARG A 23 -2.36 -10.45 13.07
N ALA A 24 -1.69 -9.34 12.80
CA ALA A 24 -0.25 -9.20 12.95
C ALA A 24 0.08 -7.76 13.38
N ASP A 25 1.09 -7.61 14.23
CA ASP A 25 1.52 -6.29 14.72
C ASP A 25 2.12 -5.41 13.60
N LEU A 26 2.62 -6.05 12.53
CA LEU A 26 3.17 -5.40 11.37
C LEU A 26 2.77 -6.14 10.09
N ARG A 27 2.20 -5.39 9.15
CA ARG A 27 1.86 -5.85 7.80
C ARG A 27 2.51 -4.92 6.80
N ILE A 28 3.18 -5.48 5.80
CA ILE A 28 3.83 -4.70 4.74
C ILE A 28 3.46 -5.30 3.40
N VAL A 29 3.03 -4.45 2.46
CA VAL A 29 2.90 -4.81 1.06
C VAL A 29 3.96 -4.05 0.28
N PHE A 30 4.87 -4.79 -0.37
CA PHE A 30 5.82 -4.22 -1.32
C PHE A 30 5.19 -4.24 -2.70
N CYS A 31 5.18 -3.11 -3.40
CA CYS A 31 4.73 -3.05 -4.78
C CYS A 31 5.61 -2.13 -5.60
N TYR A 32 5.32 -2.00 -6.89
CA TYR A 32 6.17 -1.27 -7.81
C TYR A 32 5.36 -0.41 -8.76
N ARG A 33 5.85 0.80 -8.99
CA ARG A 33 5.45 1.64 -10.12
C ARG A 33 6.70 2.11 -10.84
N ARG A 34 6.65 2.16 -12.17
CA ARG A 34 7.84 2.52 -12.93
C ARG A 34 8.17 3.99 -12.69
N ASN A 35 7.13 4.82 -12.70
CA ASN A 35 7.21 6.25 -12.53
C ASN A 35 6.53 6.67 -11.22
N SER A 36 7.10 7.63 -10.50
CA SER A 36 6.60 8.06 -9.19
C SER A 36 5.26 8.80 -9.25
N ASP A 37 4.89 9.36 -10.41
CA ASP A 37 3.60 10.00 -10.70
C ASP A 37 2.44 9.01 -10.79
N GLU A 38 2.70 7.71 -10.97
CA GLU A 38 1.69 6.66 -10.93
C GLU A 38 1.26 6.31 -9.48
N ILE A 39 2.09 6.65 -8.50
CA ILE A 39 1.88 6.25 -7.09
C ILE A 39 0.61 6.87 -6.49
N PRO A 40 0.31 8.17 -6.65
CA PRO A 40 -0.93 8.75 -6.13
C PRO A 40 -2.21 8.08 -6.65
N ALA A 41 -2.21 7.62 -7.91
CA ALA A 41 -3.34 6.88 -8.48
C ALA A 41 -3.49 5.51 -7.81
N LEU A 42 -2.38 4.78 -7.64
CA LEU A 42 -2.35 3.51 -6.91
C LEU A 42 -2.87 3.66 -5.47
N LEU A 43 -2.39 4.65 -4.72
CA LEU A 43 -2.83 4.88 -3.33
C LEU A 43 -4.34 5.15 -3.24
N ARG A 44 -4.88 5.92 -4.19
CA ARG A 44 -6.31 6.20 -4.28
C ARG A 44 -7.11 4.94 -4.57
N HIS A 45 -6.64 4.09 -5.50
CA HIS A 45 -7.28 2.81 -5.82
C HIS A 45 -7.33 1.88 -4.61
N LEU A 46 -6.17 1.67 -3.96
CA LEU A 46 -6.08 0.80 -2.78
C LEU A 46 -6.93 1.28 -1.61
N ARG A 47 -7.02 2.61 -1.42
CA ARG A 47 -7.91 3.21 -0.43
C ARG A 47 -9.37 2.90 -0.76
N ALA A 48 -9.82 3.15 -1.98
CA ALA A 48 -11.22 2.95 -2.36
C ALA A 48 -11.63 1.46 -2.29
N GLU A 49 -10.88 0.60 -2.96
CA GLU A 49 -11.27 -0.80 -3.16
C GLU A 49 -11.04 -1.69 -1.94
N VAL A 50 -10.17 -1.30 -1.01
CA VAL A 50 -9.83 -2.13 0.16
C VAL A 50 -10.21 -1.44 1.47
N VAL A 51 -9.70 -0.23 1.72
CA VAL A 51 -9.83 0.44 3.02
C VAL A 51 -11.23 1.04 3.22
N GLU A 52 -11.81 1.62 2.18
CA GLU A 52 -13.16 2.18 2.24
C GLU A 52 -14.22 1.08 2.10
N ALA A 53 -13.96 0.08 1.24
CA ALA A 53 -14.84 -1.07 1.05
C ALA A 53 -15.09 -1.90 2.33
N MET A 54 -14.12 -1.96 3.27
CA MET A 54 -14.32 -2.62 4.58
C MET A 54 -15.24 -1.85 5.53
N GLY A 55 -15.53 -0.58 5.25
CA GLY A 55 -16.31 0.30 6.11
C GLY A 55 -15.63 0.63 7.45
N LEU A 56 -16.26 1.54 8.21
CA LEU A 56 -15.71 2.03 9.48
C LEU A 56 -15.53 0.90 10.50
N ALA A 57 -16.50 -0.01 10.61
CA ALA A 57 -16.47 -1.11 11.57
C ALA A 57 -15.34 -2.11 11.30
N GLY A 58 -14.99 -2.34 10.02
CA GLY A 58 -13.83 -3.15 9.65
C GLY A 58 -12.52 -2.44 9.96
N ARG A 59 -12.44 -1.15 9.61
CA ARG A 59 -11.22 -0.34 9.75
C ARG A 59 -10.82 -0.11 11.21
N VAL A 60 -11.77 0.15 12.10
CA VAL A 60 -11.49 0.37 13.55
C VAL A 60 -10.99 -0.92 14.22
N LYS A 61 -11.26 -2.09 13.65
CA LYS A 61 -10.74 -3.38 14.12
C LYS A 61 -9.36 -3.72 13.58
N LEU A 62 -8.77 -2.87 12.71
CA LEU A 62 -7.40 -3.05 12.27
C LEU A 62 -6.46 -2.69 13.43
N GLU A 63 -5.97 -3.73 14.10
CA GLU A 63 -4.87 -3.65 15.05
C GLU A 63 -3.53 -3.75 14.33
N GLY A 64 -2.46 -3.19 14.90
CA GLY A 64 -1.11 -3.23 14.32
C GLY A 64 -0.87 -2.25 13.15
N ALA A 65 0.38 -2.10 12.77
CA ALA A 65 0.80 -1.20 11.69
C ALA A 65 0.58 -1.85 10.31
N THR A 66 0.16 -1.06 9.33
CA THR A 66 0.12 -1.47 7.92
C THR A 66 0.87 -0.48 7.06
N LEU A 67 1.89 -0.97 6.36
CA LEU A 67 2.71 -0.18 5.45
C LEU A 67 2.50 -0.63 4.00
N LEU A 68 2.45 0.36 3.11
CA LEU A 68 2.64 0.15 1.69
C LEU A 68 4.01 0.70 1.31
N VAL A 69 4.84 -0.14 0.71
CA VAL A 69 6.18 0.24 0.24
C VAL A 69 6.18 0.17 -1.28
N VAL A 70 6.33 1.32 -1.93
CA VAL A 70 6.28 1.40 -3.40
C VAL A 70 7.67 1.66 -3.93
N GLY A 71 8.22 0.68 -4.62
CA GLY A 71 9.45 0.82 -5.39
C GLY A 71 9.21 1.64 -6.66
N SER A 72 10.16 2.49 -7.04
CA SER A 72 10.15 3.23 -8.31
C SER A 72 11.55 3.38 -8.92
N ARG A 73 11.62 3.40 -10.25
CA ARG A 73 12.88 3.65 -10.98
C ARG A 73 13.15 5.14 -11.24
N SER A 74 12.23 6.02 -10.85
CA SER A 74 12.35 7.47 -11.04
C SER A 74 13.60 8.07 -10.35
N GLU A 75 14.06 7.45 -9.25
CA GLU A 75 15.27 7.86 -8.52
C GLU A 75 16.31 6.72 -8.47
N SER A 76 16.41 5.92 -9.53
CA SER A 76 17.31 4.74 -9.57
C SER A 76 18.80 5.06 -9.41
N GLY A 77 19.22 6.32 -9.55
CA GLY A 77 20.60 6.77 -9.34
C GLY A 77 21.05 6.82 -7.88
N THR A 78 20.15 6.68 -6.91
CA THR A 78 20.45 6.78 -5.45
C THR A 78 20.07 5.51 -4.69
N PHE A 79 20.02 4.35 -5.36
CA PHE A 79 19.63 3.09 -4.73
C PHE A 79 20.47 2.78 -3.47
N PRO A 80 19.84 2.39 -2.34
CA PRO A 80 18.40 2.15 -2.15
C PRO A 80 17.57 3.37 -1.69
N PHE A 81 18.21 4.49 -1.34
CA PHE A 81 17.63 5.58 -0.57
C PHE A 81 16.50 6.36 -1.27
N GLY A 82 16.48 6.43 -2.61
CA GLY A 82 15.38 7.02 -3.40
C GLY A 82 14.44 5.98 -4.04
N TYR A 83 14.75 4.69 -3.91
CA TYR A 83 14.04 3.65 -4.66
C TYR A 83 12.68 3.31 -4.04
N PHE A 84 12.56 3.38 -2.71
CA PHE A 84 11.35 3.00 -1.98
C PHE A 84 10.70 4.20 -1.31
N GLY A 85 9.45 4.47 -1.67
CA GLY A 85 8.57 5.31 -0.88
C GLY A 85 7.81 4.47 0.15
N TRP A 86 7.56 5.06 1.32
CA TRP A 86 6.89 4.40 2.43
C TRP A 86 5.61 5.15 2.78
N TRP A 87 4.52 4.41 2.91
CA TRP A 87 3.23 4.96 3.33
C TRP A 87 2.64 4.11 4.45
N SER A 88 2.25 4.77 5.54
CA SER A 88 1.51 4.16 6.64
C SER A 88 0.01 4.34 6.45
N LEU A 89 -0.78 3.31 6.71
CA LEU A 89 -2.23 3.43 6.77
C LEU A 89 -2.65 4.05 8.11
N ASP A 90 -3.19 5.26 8.08
CA ASP A 90 -3.91 5.83 9.22
C ASP A 90 -5.32 5.21 9.29
N THR A 91 -5.59 4.44 10.34
CA THR A 91 -6.88 3.77 10.55
C THR A 91 -8.01 4.73 10.96
N ASN A 92 -7.68 5.93 11.45
CA ASN A 92 -8.66 6.96 11.79
C ASN A 92 -9.22 7.61 10.53
N THR A 93 -8.34 8.01 9.59
CA THR A 93 -8.75 8.67 8.34
C THR A 93 -8.97 7.69 7.18
N GLY A 94 -8.38 6.49 7.24
CA GLY A 94 -8.32 5.51 6.15
C GLY A 94 -7.41 5.93 5.00
N ARG A 95 -6.47 6.83 5.25
CA ARG A 95 -5.55 7.35 4.24
C ARG A 95 -4.17 6.75 4.40
N PHE A 96 -3.47 6.64 3.29
CA PHE A 96 -2.05 6.33 3.26
C PHE A 96 -1.25 7.62 3.40
N GLU A 97 -0.51 7.76 4.50
CA GLU A 97 0.32 8.91 4.81
C GLU A 97 1.79 8.59 4.60
N ARG A 98 2.53 9.49 3.95
CA ARG A 98 3.95 9.27 3.65
C ARG A 98 4.79 9.43 4.93
N ILE A 99 5.73 8.51 5.14
CA ILE A 99 6.68 8.50 6.27
C ILE A 99 8.12 8.61 5.80
#